data_AF-A0AAW2D1F7-F1
#
_entry.id   AF-A0AAW2D1F7-F1
#
_cell.length_a   1.000
_cell.length_b   1.000
_cell.length_c   1.000
_cell.angle_alpha   90.00
_cell.angle_beta   90.00
_cell.angle_gamma   90.00
#
_symmetry.space_group_name_H-M   'P 1'
#
loop_
_entity.id
_entity.type
_entity.pdbx_description
1 polymer ?
#
loop_
_entity_poly.entity_id
_entity_poly.type
_entity_poly.pdbx_seq_one_letter_code
_entity_poly.pdbx_strand_id
1 'polypeptide(L)'
;MGLAGCGGVVRDSHGDWMCGFSRHIGITNSFVAELWGLRDGLLLCSNMNIPSLIVELDAKSIVEIFCKPGYVNDVISPILDDCRKLVTKFQQVHFKHCFRQSNQCADALARIGAAQDVDFRVFESPPVDVLYFFDQDYNGLCFNRLCSVSVGFP
;
A
#
# COMPACT_ATOMS: atom_id res chain seq x y z
N MET A 1 9.84 18.47 -4.81
CA MET A 1 10.00 17.07 -5.28
C MET A 1 11.36 16.61 -4.84
N GLY A 2 11.51 15.33 -4.50
CA GLY A 2 12.77 14.75 -4.04
C GLY A 2 12.93 13.34 -4.59
N LEU A 3 14.11 12.74 -4.38
CA LEU A 3 14.32 11.34 -4.70
C LEU A 3 13.31 10.49 -3.92
N ALA A 4 12.56 9.67 -4.63
CA ALA A 4 11.44 8.91 -4.11
C ALA A 4 11.56 7.46 -4.55
N GLY A 5 11.21 6.58 -3.62
CA GLY A 5 10.82 5.21 -3.88
C GLY A 5 9.44 4.97 -3.31
N CYS A 6 8.85 3.83 -3.66
CA CYS A 6 7.69 3.31 -2.95
C CYS A 6 7.95 1.86 -2.55
N GLY A 7 7.12 1.36 -1.65
CA GLY A 7 7.16 -0.02 -1.22
C GLY A 7 5.83 -0.44 -0.66
N GLY A 8 5.65 -1.74 -0.51
CA GLY A 8 4.42 -2.29 0.03
C GLY A 8 4.61 -3.71 0.50
N VAL A 9 3.69 -4.14 1.36
CA VAL A 9 3.66 -5.47 1.94
C VAL A 9 2.33 -6.12 1.60
N VAL A 10 2.39 -7.36 1.16
CA VAL A 10 1.22 -8.22 1.00
C VAL A 10 1.24 -9.24 2.13
N ARG A 11 0.11 -9.31 2.84
CA ARG A 11 -0.10 -10.23 3.94
C ARG A 11 -1.34 -11.07 3.68
N ASP A 12 -1.36 -12.25 4.26
CA ASP A 12 -2.55 -13.10 4.25
C ASP A 12 -3.56 -12.66 5.33
N SER A 13 -4.66 -13.41 5.49
CA SER A 13 -5.69 -13.12 6.50
C SER A 13 -5.23 -13.29 7.95
N HIS A 14 -4.14 -14.01 8.20
CA HIS A 14 -3.54 -14.18 9.52
C HIS A 14 -2.51 -13.08 9.83
N GLY A 15 -2.21 -12.23 8.85
CA GLY A 15 -1.18 -11.19 8.96
C GLY A 15 0.22 -11.71 8.63
N ASP A 16 0.34 -12.96 8.15
CA ASP A 16 1.62 -13.54 7.77
C ASP A 16 2.14 -12.90 6.48
N TRP A 17 3.46 -12.75 6.39
CA TRP A 17 4.11 -12.17 5.22
C TRP A 17 3.96 -13.11 4.02
N MET A 18 3.32 -12.62 2.95
CA MET A 18 3.30 -13.34 1.66
C MET A 18 4.44 -12.85 0.78
N CYS A 19 4.57 -11.53 0.63
CA CYS A 19 5.67 -10.90 -0.09
C CYS A 19 5.71 -9.40 0.22
N GLY A 20 6.85 -8.76 -0.06
CA GLY A 20 6.97 -7.30 -0.09
C GLY A 20 7.62 -6.84 -1.38
N PHE A 21 7.56 -5.54 -1.65
CA PHE A 21 8.24 -4.97 -2.81
C PHE A 21 8.80 -3.58 -2.51
N SER A 22 9.79 -3.19 -3.30
CA SER A 22 10.33 -1.84 -3.35
C SER A 22 10.56 -1.40 -4.80
N ARG A 23 10.25 -0.14 -5.08
CA ARG A 23 10.45 0.50 -6.39
C ARG A 23 11.31 1.74 -6.25
N HIS A 24 12.25 1.88 -7.17
CA HIS A 24 12.88 3.16 -7.46
C HIS A 24 12.01 3.95 -8.44
N ILE A 25 11.63 5.18 -8.09
CA ILE A 25 10.78 6.04 -8.93
C ILE A 25 11.59 7.21 -9.51
N GLY A 26 12.57 7.72 -8.77
CA GLY A 26 13.29 8.94 -9.11
C GLY A 26 12.65 10.17 -8.47
N ILE A 27 12.63 11.31 -9.16
CA ILE A 27 12.14 12.57 -8.58
C ILE A 27 10.62 12.69 -8.74
N THR A 28 9.88 12.68 -7.64
CA THR A 28 8.42 12.89 -7.67
C THR A 28 7.88 13.52 -6.38
N ASN A 29 6.56 13.65 -6.28
CA ASN A 29 5.86 14.01 -5.05
C ASN A 29 5.27 12.76 -4.37
N SER A 30 4.89 12.90 -3.10
CA SER A 30 4.35 11.77 -2.31
C SER A 30 3.08 11.18 -2.91
N PHE A 31 2.17 12.00 -3.45
CA PHE A 31 0.93 11.52 -4.06
C PHE A 31 1.19 10.58 -5.25
N VAL A 32 2.11 10.92 -6.14
CA VAL A 32 2.47 10.08 -7.29
C VAL A 32 3.26 8.85 -6.83
N ALA A 33 4.12 8.96 -5.82
CA ALA A 33 4.83 7.82 -5.26
C ALA A 33 3.87 6.78 -4.66
N GLU A 34 2.84 7.23 -3.94
CA GLU A 34 1.79 6.37 -3.38
C GLU A 34 0.95 5.70 -4.47
N LEU A 35 0.64 6.40 -5.57
CA LEU A 35 -0.04 5.78 -6.72
C LEU A 35 0.82 4.70 -7.39
N TRP A 36 2.13 4.87 -7.47
CA TRP A 36 3.05 3.82 -7.93
C TRP A 36 3.03 2.61 -7.01
N GLY A 37 3.11 2.84 -5.69
CA GLY A 37 3.00 1.77 -4.70
C GLY A 37 1.70 0.99 -4.83
N LEU A 38 0.57 1.69 -4.94
CA LEU A 38 -0.73 1.08 -5.16
C LEU A 38 -0.77 0.25 -6.45
N ARG A 39 -0.30 0.81 -7.56
CA ARG A 39 -0.29 0.13 -8.87
C ARG A 39 0.49 -1.18 -8.82
N ASP A 40 1.69 -1.15 -8.24
CA ASP A 40 2.54 -2.33 -8.14
C ASP A 40 1.95 -3.37 -7.20
N GLY A 41 1.42 -2.95 -6.05
CA GLY A 41 0.75 -3.85 -5.11
C GLY A 41 -0.45 -4.55 -5.76
N LEU A 42 -1.30 -3.81 -6.47
CA LEU A 42 -2.43 -4.38 -7.22
C LEU A 42 -1.96 -5.33 -8.32
N LEU A 43 -0.91 -4.98 -9.07
CA LEU A 43 -0.37 -5.84 -10.11
C LEU A 43 0.19 -7.14 -9.54
N LEU A 44 0.92 -7.06 -8.42
CA LEU A 44 1.50 -8.21 -7.73
C LEU A 44 0.39 -9.14 -7.23
N CYS A 45 -0.62 -8.61 -6.54
CA CYS A 45 -1.77 -9.39 -6.07
C CYS A 45 -2.56 -10.03 -7.21
N SER A 46 -2.73 -9.31 -8.32
CA SER A 46 -3.38 -9.85 -9.52
C SER A 46 -2.59 -11.01 -10.12
N ASN A 47 -1.26 -10.91 -10.18
CA ASN A 47 -0.40 -11.99 -10.67
C ASN A 47 -0.39 -13.21 -9.74
N MET A 48 -0.62 -13.01 -8.44
CA MET A 48 -0.80 -14.07 -7.45
C MET A 48 -2.21 -14.68 -7.46
N ASN A 49 -3.11 -14.24 -8.34
CA ASN A 49 -4.51 -14.67 -8.42
C ASN A 49 -5.28 -14.50 -7.10
N ILE A 50 -4.95 -13.47 -6.32
CA ILE A 50 -5.70 -13.16 -5.08
C ILE A 50 -7.07 -12.57 -5.49
N PRO A 51 -8.20 -13.17 -5.06
CA PRO A 51 -9.52 -12.75 -5.53
C PRO A 51 -10.04 -11.49 -4.82
N SER A 52 -9.63 -11.27 -3.56
CA SER A 52 -10.16 -10.21 -2.70
C SER A 52 -9.05 -9.52 -1.92
N LEU A 53 -9.12 -8.20 -1.81
CA LEU A 53 -8.07 -7.39 -1.18
C LEU A 53 -8.62 -6.37 -0.18
N ILE A 54 -7.86 -6.16 0.88
CA ILE A 54 -7.93 -4.94 1.70
C ILE A 54 -6.67 -4.14 1.38
N VAL A 55 -6.86 -2.93 0.89
CA VAL A 55 -5.78 -2.02 0.51
C VAL A 55 -5.67 -0.92 1.57
N GLU A 56 -4.58 -0.93 2.31
CA GLU A 56 -4.26 0.08 3.33
C GLU A 56 -3.26 1.10 2.77
N LEU A 57 -3.63 2.39 2.77
CA LEU A 57 -2.80 3.49 2.28
C LEU A 57 -2.76 4.62 3.29
N ASP A 58 -1.62 5.33 3.39
CA ASP A 58 -1.49 6.52 4.23
C ASP A 58 -1.96 7.80 3.51
N ALA A 59 -2.10 7.74 2.18
CA ALA A 59 -2.63 8.79 1.34
C ALA A 59 -4.17 8.83 1.37
N LYS A 60 -4.71 9.57 2.33
CA LYS A 60 -6.17 9.79 2.46
C LYS A 60 -6.83 10.24 1.16
N SER A 61 -6.18 11.10 0.38
CA SER A 61 -6.70 11.57 -0.91
C SER A 61 -6.89 10.43 -1.92
N ILE A 62 -5.98 9.46 -1.97
CA ILE A 62 -6.12 8.27 -2.84
C ILE A 62 -7.26 7.39 -2.35
N VAL A 63 -7.34 7.14 -1.04
CA VAL A 63 -8.45 6.36 -0.45
C VAL A 63 -9.80 7.00 -0.77
N GLU A 64 -9.92 8.32 -0.66
CA GLU A 64 -11.16 9.03 -0.97
C GLU A 64 -11.56 8.92 -2.45
N ILE A 65 -10.59 8.94 -3.38
CA ILE A 65 -10.84 8.75 -4.82
C ILE A 65 -11.46 7.38 -5.11
N PHE A 66 -11.01 6.33 -4.42
CA PHE A 66 -11.53 4.97 -4.64
C PHE A 66 -12.81 4.68 -3.84
N CYS A 67 -13.05 5.36 -2.73
CA CYS A 67 -14.25 5.16 -1.90
C CYS A 67 -15.45 6.04 -2.30
N LYS A 68 -15.24 7.20 -2.94
CA LYS A 68 -16.31 8.17 -3.23
C LYS A 68 -16.55 8.31 -4.73
N PRO A 69 -17.51 7.58 -5.32
CA PRO A 69 -17.88 7.74 -6.73
C PRO A 69 -18.54 9.12 -6.92
N GLY A 70 -17.75 10.09 -7.38
CA GLY A 70 -18.17 11.50 -7.49
C GLY A 70 -17.14 12.51 -6.99
N TYR A 71 -16.06 12.05 -6.35
CA TYR A 71 -14.90 12.91 -6.10
C TYR A 71 -14.24 13.26 -7.43
N VAL A 72 -14.53 14.46 -7.93
CA VAL A 72 -13.87 15.04 -9.11
C VAL A 72 -12.45 15.38 -8.70
N ASN A 73 -11.49 14.61 -9.19
CA ASN A 73 -10.09 14.98 -9.11
C ASN A 73 -9.71 15.65 -10.42
N ASP A 74 -9.25 16.90 -10.35
CA ASP A 74 -8.69 17.62 -11.50
C ASP A 74 -7.37 17.00 -11.99
N VAL A 75 -6.78 16.10 -11.19
CA VAL A 75 -5.56 15.36 -11.52
C VAL A 75 -5.93 14.11 -12.32
N ILE A 76 -6.06 14.25 -13.63
CA ILE A 76 -6.02 13.11 -14.56
C ILE A 76 -4.57 12.62 -14.58
N SER A 77 -4.33 11.46 -13.97
CA SER A 77 -3.02 10.81 -13.98
C SER A 77 -3.14 9.43 -14.63
N PRO A 78 -2.35 9.11 -15.68
CA PRO A 78 -2.40 7.80 -16.33
C PRO A 78 -2.24 6.64 -15.34
N ILE A 79 -1.46 6.84 -14.28
CA ILE A 79 -1.26 5.82 -13.24
C ILE A 79 -2.52 5.56 -12.40
N LEU A 80 -3.35 6.59 -12.17
CA LEU A 80 -4.61 6.44 -11.45
C LEU A 80 -5.60 5.62 -12.28
N ASP A 81 -5.64 5.84 -13.60
CA ASP A 81 -6.48 5.07 -14.50
C ASP A 81 -6.01 3.61 -14.60
N ASP A 82 -4.70 3.38 -14.57
CA ASP A 82 -4.14 2.03 -14.45
C ASP A 82 -4.59 1.34 -13.16
N CYS A 83 -4.52 2.04 -12.01
CA CYS A 83 -5.00 1.50 -10.74
C CYS A 83 -6.50 1.16 -10.81
N ARG A 84 -7.33 2.04 -11.37
CA ARG A 84 -8.77 1.78 -11.57
C ARG A 84 -9.01 0.52 -12.40
N LYS A 85 -8.29 0.34 -13.51
CA LYS A 85 -8.38 -0.87 -14.35
C LYS A 85 -7.89 -2.13 -13.64
N LEU A 86 -6.87 -2.02 -12.79
CA LEU A 86 -6.39 -3.16 -12.01
C LEU A 86 -7.39 -3.58 -10.94
N VAL A 87 -8.03 -2.62 -10.27
CA VAL A 87 -9.07 -2.89 -9.25
C VAL A 87 -10.21 -3.73 -9.82
N THR A 88 -10.61 -3.52 -11.09
CA THR A 88 -11.69 -4.31 -11.71
C THR A 88 -11.34 -5.77 -11.96
N LYS A 89 -10.07 -6.18 -11.78
CA LYS A 89 -9.66 -7.59 -11.90
C LYS A 89 -9.97 -8.42 -10.66
N PHE A 90 -10.26 -7.76 -9.55
CA PHE A 90 -10.56 -8.40 -8.27
C PHE A 90 -12.06 -8.53 -8.09
N GLN A 91 -12.49 -9.58 -7.37
CA GLN A 91 -13.89 -9.78 -7.02
C GLN A 91 -14.33 -8.76 -5.97
N GLN A 92 -13.44 -8.43 -5.03
CA GLN A 92 -13.71 -7.46 -3.98
C GLN A 92 -12.43 -6.70 -3.60
N VAL A 93 -12.53 -5.37 -3.51
CA VAL A 93 -11.45 -4.51 -3.01
C VAL A 93 -12.03 -3.52 -2.01
N HIS A 94 -11.45 -3.46 -0.82
CA HIS A 94 -11.79 -2.48 0.20
C HIS A 94 -10.60 -1.57 0.48
N PHE A 95 -10.78 -0.27 0.29
CA PHE A 95 -9.74 0.72 0.59
C PHE A 95 -9.91 1.26 2.00
N LYS A 96 -8.81 1.32 2.74
CA LYS A 96 -8.77 1.82 4.11
C LYS A 96 -7.61 2.78 4.28
N HIS A 97 -7.87 3.89 4.97
CA HIS A 97 -6.81 4.80 5.38
C HIS A 97 -6.10 4.23 6.60
N CYS A 98 -4.77 4.14 6.56
CA CYS A 98 -3.95 3.84 7.72
C CYS A 98 -3.08 5.05 8.07
N PHE A 99 -2.81 5.25 9.36
CA PHE A 99 -1.84 6.27 9.74
C PHE A 99 -0.45 5.78 9.39
N ARG A 100 0.41 6.70 8.95
CA ARG A 100 1.81 6.41 8.60
C ARG A 100 2.56 5.65 9.71
N GLN A 101 2.24 5.92 10.98
CA GLN A 101 2.80 5.22 12.13
C GLN A 101 2.50 3.71 12.16
N SER A 102 1.44 3.27 11.49
CA SER A 102 1.07 1.86 11.33
C SER A 102 1.61 1.26 10.01
N ASN A 103 2.17 2.08 9.11
CA ASN A 103 2.67 1.65 7.80
C ASN A 103 4.21 1.57 7.74
N GLN A 104 4.85 1.32 8.88
CA GLN A 104 6.32 1.37 9.02
C GLN A 104 7.05 0.38 8.12
N CYS A 105 6.44 -0.77 7.84
CA CYS A 105 7.01 -1.76 6.91
C CYS A 105 7.09 -1.21 5.48
N ALA A 106 6.01 -0.62 4.98
CA ALA A 106 5.99 -0.03 3.64
C ALA A 106 6.91 1.19 3.55
N ASP A 107 6.96 2.03 4.59
CA ASP A 107 7.89 3.16 4.69
C ASP A 107 9.36 2.69 4.65
N ALA A 108 9.70 1.59 5.33
CA ALA A 108 11.04 1.01 5.28
C ALA A 108 11.38 0.48 3.87
N LEU A 109 10.44 -0.21 3.21
CA LEU A 109 10.60 -0.65 1.82
C LEU A 109 10.69 0.51 0.83
N ALA A 110 9.97 1.61 1.06
CA ALA A 110 10.06 2.81 0.24
C ALA A 110 11.44 3.48 0.34
N ARG A 111 12.06 3.47 1.54
CA ARG A 111 13.45 3.92 1.72
C ARG A 111 14.45 3.03 0.99
N ILE A 112 14.25 1.71 1.04
CA ILE A 112 15.05 0.76 0.24
C ILE A 112 14.87 1.07 -1.26
N GLY A 113 13.63 1.28 -1.70
CA GLY A 113 13.28 1.66 -3.07
C GLY A 113 13.93 2.96 -3.54
N ALA A 114 14.04 3.96 -2.66
CA ALA A 114 14.69 5.23 -2.99
C ALA A 114 16.21 5.08 -3.17
N ALA A 115 16.84 4.14 -2.46
CA ALA A 115 18.29 3.95 -2.43
C ALA A 115 18.81 2.84 -3.36
N GLN A 116 17.93 1.98 -3.89
CA GLN A 116 18.32 0.89 -4.79
C GLN A 116 18.57 1.39 -6.22
N ASP A 117 19.49 0.73 -6.92
CA ASP A 117 19.78 1.00 -8.34
C ASP A 117 18.81 0.32 -9.31
N VAL A 118 18.10 -0.72 -8.85
CA VAL A 118 17.13 -1.47 -9.67
C VAL A 118 15.75 -0.83 -9.62
N ASP A 119 15.01 -0.86 -10.73
CA ASP A 119 13.69 -0.22 -10.79
C ASP A 119 12.68 -0.87 -9.84
N PHE A 120 12.66 -2.20 -9.74
CA PHE A 120 11.67 -2.92 -8.95
C PHE A 120 12.26 -4.20 -8.35
N ARG A 121 11.94 -4.47 -7.09
CA ARG A 121 12.39 -5.67 -6.39
C ARG A 121 11.26 -6.26 -5.57
N VAL A 122 11.13 -7.59 -5.60
CA VAL A 122 10.21 -8.37 -4.77
C VAL A 122 11.01 -9.09 -3.69
N PHE A 123 10.43 -9.20 -2.50
CA PHE A 123 10.98 -9.86 -1.33
C PHE A 123 10.03 -10.97 -0.88
N GLU A 124 10.47 -12.22 -1.04
CA GLU A 124 9.71 -13.40 -0.59
C GLU A 124 9.68 -13.52 0.94
N SER A 125 10.69 -12.97 1.62
CA SER A 125 10.76 -12.84 3.08
C SER A 125 11.04 -11.39 3.49
N PRO A 126 10.62 -10.93 4.69
CA PRO A 126 10.89 -9.56 5.11
C PRO A 126 12.40 -9.31 5.21
N PRO A 127 12.93 -8.21 4.62
CA PRO A 127 14.33 -7.83 4.81
C PRO A 127 14.61 -7.50 6.27
N VAL A 128 15.88 -7.55 6.70
CA VAL A 128 16.29 -7.30 8.09
C VAL A 128 15.78 -5.95 8.62
N ASP A 129 15.85 -4.92 7.79
CA ASP A 129 15.39 -3.56 8.13
C ASP A 129 13.86 -3.45 8.28
N VAL A 130 13.12 -4.44 7.79
CA VAL A 130 11.65 -4.53 7.83
C VAL A 130 11.18 -5.52 8.89
N LEU A 131 11.97 -6.57 9.19
CA LEU A 131 11.62 -7.62 10.15
C LEU A 131 11.21 -7.07 11.51
N TYR A 132 11.93 -6.07 12.02
CA TYR A 132 11.61 -5.43 13.30
C TYR A 132 10.20 -4.81 13.28
N PHE A 133 9.88 -4.05 12.23
CA PHE A 133 8.56 -3.41 12.10
C PHE A 133 7.45 -4.44 11.86
N PHE A 134 7.76 -5.50 11.13
CA PHE A 134 6.83 -6.59 10.85
C PHE A 134 6.48 -7.35 12.14
N ASP A 135 7.47 -7.70 12.95
CA ASP A 135 7.26 -8.41 14.22
C ASP A 135 6.48 -7.56 15.24
N GLN A 136 6.75 -6.25 15.32
CA GLN A 136 5.99 -5.33 16.18
C GLN A 136 4.52 -5.21 15.77
N ASP A 137 4.24 -5.18 14.47
CA ASP A 137 2.88 -5.10 13.94
C ASP A 137 2.13 -6.45 14.06
N TYR A 138 2.85 -7.57 13.83
CA TYR A 138 2.33 -8.93 14.00
C TYR A 138 1.95 -9.21 15.45
N ASN A 139 2.82 -8.84 16.39
CA ASN A 139 2.58 -8.99 17.84
C ASN A 139 1.61 -7.94 18.42
N GLY A 140 1.04 -7.05 17.59
CA GLY A 140 0.07 -6.04 18.02
C GLY A 140 0.64 -4.93 18.91
N LEU A 141 1.97 -4.76 18.90
CA LEU A 141 2.70 -3.80 19.73
C LEU A 141 2.77 -2.40 19.10
N CYS A 142 2.40 -2.25 17.82
CA CYS A 142 2.20 -0.95 17.20
C CYS A 142 0.82 -0.37 17.55
N PHE A 143 0.86 0.69 18.38
CA PHE A 143 -0.17 1.68 18.70
C PHE A 143 -1.55 1.45 18.08
N ASN A 144 -2.48 0.96 18.91
CA ASN A 144 -3.93 1.13 18.80
C ASN A 144 -4.50 0.99 17.38
N ARG A 145 -4.91 -0.23 17.03
CA ARG A 145 -6.08 -0.45 16.15
C ARG A 145 -7.35 0.05 16.86
N LEU A 146 -7.42 1.33 17.19
CA LEU A 146 -8.68 1.96 17.63
C LEU A 146 -9.53 2.17 16.38
N CYS A 147 -10.09 1.07 15.88
CA CYS A 147 -11.40 1.14 15.25
C CYS A 147 -12.34 1.69 16.34
N SER A 148 -12.76 2.94 16.19
CA SER A 148 -13.97 3.40 16.87
C SER A 148 -15.11 2.53 16.33
N VAL A 149 -15.41 1.44 17.04
CA VAL A 149 -16.66 0.71 16.84
C VAL A 149 -17.75 1.64 17.34
N SER A 150 -18.32 2.45 16.45
CA SER A 150 -19.67 2.96 16.67
C SER A 150 -20.60 1.76 16.56
N VAL A 151 -20.79 1.08 17.70
CA VAL A 151 -21.86 0.12 17.90
C VAL A 151 -23.16 0.92 17.81
N GLY A 152 -24.01 0.54 16.87
CA GLY A 152 -25.33 1.13 16.70
C GLY A 152 -26.10 0.41 15.59
N PHE A 153 -26.65 -0.76 15.91
CA PHE A 153 -27.80 -1.34 15.23
C PHE A 153 -28.84 -1.68 16.30
N PRO A 154 -30.14 -1.79 15.95
CA PRO A 154 -30.91 -1.08 14.92
C PRO A 154 -31.74 0.08 15.51
#